data_AF-A0A7V9H5N5-F1
#
_entry.id   AF-A0A7V9H5N5-F1
#
_cell.length_a   1.000
_cell.length_b   1.000
_cell.length_c   1.000
_cell.angle_alpha   90.00
_cell.angle_beta   90.00
_cell.angle_gamma   90.00
#
_symmetry.space_group_name_H-M   'P 1'
#
loop_
_entity.id
_entity.type
_entity.pdbx_description
1 polymer ?
#
loop_
_entity_poly.entity_id
_entity_poly.type
_entity_poly.pdbx_seq_one_letter_code
_entity_poly.pdbx_strand_id
1 'polypeptide(L)' 'MSAENEHSEDGGAVATSSERLVDLYKKMVEIRAFEEACQKGFRQGKIGGYLHVYIGQEAVATGFIDS' A
#
# COMPACT_ATOMS: atom_id res chain seq x y z
N MET A 1 27.95 22.04 17.75
CA MET A 1 26.78 22.61 18.45
C MET A 1 25.76 22.98 17.40
N SER A 2 24.54 22.46 17.59
CA SER A 2 23.27 22.91 17.02
C SER A 2 23.02 22.58 15.54
N ALA A 3 21.92 21.95 15.13
CA ALA A 3 20.67 21.68 15.82
C ALA A 3 20.14 20.29 15.43
N GLU A 4 19.70 19.55 16.45
CA GLU A 4 18.93 18.32 16.33
C GLU A 4 17.55 18.67 15.76
N ASN A 5 17.12 17.95 14.73
CA ASN A 5 15.77 18.07 14.18
C ASN A 5 14.80 17.42 15.17
N GLU A 6 14.29 18.23 16.11
CA GLU A 6 13.24 17.84 17.04
C GLU A 6 11.96 17.53 16.24
N HIS A 7 11.70 16.24 16.00
CA HIS A 7 10.38 15.78 15.60
C HIS A 7 9.54 15.67 16.86
N SER A 8 8.66 16.65 17.06
CA SER A 8 7.66 16.66 18.11
C SER A 8 6.74 15.44 17.99
N GLU A 9 6.65 14.63 19.04
CA GLU A 9 5.63 13.59 19.17
C GLU A 9 4.26 14.23 19.32
N ASP A 10 3.43 14.13 18.28
CA ASP A 10 2.01 14.46 18.33
C ASP A 10 1.21 13.16 18.42
N GLY A 11 0.74 12.87 19.64
CA GLY A 11 -0.18 11.78 19.90
C GLY A 11 -1.50 11.99 19.15
N GLY A 12 -1.65 11.26 18.04
CA GLY A 12 -2.88 11.23 17.24
C GLY A 12 -2.69 11.51 15.75
N ALA A 13 -1.51 11.96 15.31
CA ALA A 13 -1.23 12.16 13.90
C ALA A 13 -0.74 10.86 13.24
N VAL A 14 -1.46 10.38 12.22
CA VAL A 14 -0.95 9.33 11.32
C VAL A 14 0.42 9.78 10.82
N ALA A 15 1.49 9.06 11.13
CA ALA A 15 2.86 9.47 10.77
C ALA A 15 2.95 9.83 9.27
N THR A 16 3.18 11.10 8.96
CA THR A 16 3.18 11.67 7.61
C THR A 16 4.59 11.89 7.07
N SER A 17 5.60 11.24 7.65
CA SER A 17 6.97 11.38 7.16
C SER A 17 7.05 11.00 5.69
N SER A 18 7.86 11.74 4.93
CA SER A 18 7.99 11.55 3.48
C SER A 18 8.41 10.13 3.13
N GLU A 19 9.32 9.51 3.90
CA GLU A 19 9.72 8.12 3.67
C GLU A 19 8.54 7.16 3.87
N ARG A 20 7.75 7.33 4.93
CA ARG A 20 6.59 6.46 5.20
C ARG A 20 5.55 6.57 4.09
N LEU A 21 5.23 7.79 3.65
CA LEU A 21 4.27 8.01 2.57
C LEU A 21 4.73 7.34 1.26
N VAL A 22 6.03 7.41 0.96
CA VAL A 22 6.62 6.74 -0.21
C VAL A 22 6.48 5.23 -0.10
N ASP A 23 6.71 4.65 1.08
CA ASP A 23 6.63 3.20 1.26
C ASP A 23 5.19 2.68 1.23
N LEU A 24 4.23 3.42 1.83
CA LEU A 24 2.81 3.15 1.69
C LEU A 24 2.37 3.18 0.22
N TYR A 25 2.83 4.19 -0.54
CA TYR A 25 2.54 4.28 -1.97
C TYR A 25 3.10 3.10 -2.76
N LYS A 26 4.37 2.72 -2.53
CA LYS A 26 4.98 1.55 -3.17
C LYS A 26 4.17 0.29 -2.91
N LYS A 27 3.71 0.08 -1.67
CA LYS A 27 2.89 -1.08 -1.31
C LYS A 27 1.56 -1.09 -2.05
N MET A 28 0.87 0.06 -2.15
CA MET A 28 -0.37 0.15 -2.94
C MET A 28 -0.14 -0.16 -4.43
N VAL A 29 0.94 0.33 -5.02
CA VAL A 29 1.31 0.04 -6.42
C VAL A 29 1.64 -1.44 -6.63
N GLU A 30 2.31 -2.07 -5.68
CA GLU A 30 2.62 -3.50 -5.69
C GLU A 30 1.32 -4.33 -5.71
N ILE A 31 0.36 -4.02 -4.84
CA ILE A 31 -0.95 -4.67 -4.80
C ILE A 31 -1.67 -4.50 -6.15
N ARG A 32 -1.69 -3.28 -6.71
CA ARG A 32 -2.30 -3.02 -8.01
C ARG A 32 -1.70 -3.89 -9.11
N ALA A 33 -0.37 -3.91 -9.21
CA ALA A 33 0.34 -4.65 -10.25
C ALA A 33 0.09 -6.16 -10.16
N PHE A 34 0.06 -6.68 -8.93
CA PHE A 34 -0.30 -8.08 -8.68
C PHE A 34 -1.71 -8.41 -9.15
N GLU A 35 -2.69 -7.58 -8.80
CA GLU A 35 -4.09 -7.79 -9.18
C GLU A 35 -4.30 -7.72 -10.70
N GLU A 36 -3.65 -6.77 -11.39
CA GLU A 36 -3.67 -6.69 -12.85
C GLU A 36 -3.05 -7.93 -13.51
N ALA A 37 -1.95 -8.46 -12.94
CA ALA A 37 -1.34 -9.70 -13.41
C ALA A 37 -2.28 -10.90 -13.19
N CYS A 38 -2.97 -10.99 -12.05
CA CYS A 38 -4.01 -11.97 -11.78
C CYS A 38 -5.15 -11.87 -12.80
N GLN A 39 -5.65 -10.66 -13.09
CA GLN A 39 -6.69 -10.46 -14.12
C GLN A 39 -6.24 -10.97 -15.48
N LYS A 40 -4.99 -10.68 -15.88
CA LYS A 40 -4.43 -11.17 -17.14
C LYS A 40 -4.34 -12.70 -17.14
N GLY A 41 -3.88 -13.31 -16.05
CA GLY A 41 -3.80 -14.76 -15.90
C GLY A 41 -5.18 -15.43 -15.98
N PHE A 42 -6.18 -14.85 -15.32
CA PHE A 42 -7.56 -15.32 -15.34
C PHE A 42 -8.17 -15.25 -16.74
N ARG A 43 -8.00 -14.13 -17.46
CA ARG A 43 -8.46 -14.01 -18.86
C ARG A 43 -7.77 -15.00 -19.82
N GLN A 44 -6.56 -15.43 -19.49
CA GLN A 44 -5.83 -16.45 -20.24
C GLN A 44 -6.22 -17.89 -19.85
N GLY A 45 -7.16 -18.08 -18.90
CA GLY A 45 -7.55 -19.39 -18.40
C GLY A 45 -6.52 -20.07 -17.50
N LYS A 46 -5.49 -19.32 -17.03
CA LYS A 46 -4.44 -19.84 -16.14
C LYS A 46 -4.85 -19.87 -14.67
N ILE A 47 -5.94 -19.20 -14.32
CA ILE A 47 -6.51 -19.17 -12.97
C ILE A 47 -7.94 -19.72 -13.09
N GLY A 48 -8.20 -20.83 -12.41
CA GLY A 48 -9.52 -21.48 -12.41
C GLY A 48 -10.46 -20.92 -11.33
N GLY A 49 -11.75 -21.17 -11.47
CA GLY A 49 -12.77 -20.73 -10.51
C GLY A 49 -13.16 -19.26 -10.68
N TYR A 50 -13.21 -18.52 -9.58
CA TYR A 50 -13.60 -17.11 -9.55
C TYR A 50 -12.42 -16.25 -9.09
N LEU A 51 -12.21 -15.12 -9.77
CA LEU A 51 -11.24 -14.10 -9.37
C LEU A 51 -11.97 -12.84 -8.91
N HIS A 52 -11.77 -12.46 -7.66
CA HIS A 52 -12.15 -11.16 -7.12
C HIS A 52 -10.89 -10.35 -6.95
N VAL A 53 -10.88 -9.13 -7.47
CA VAL A 53 -9.72 -8.26 -7.42
C VAL A 53 -9.88 -7.20 -6.36
N TYR A 54 -8.77 -6.81 -5.73
CA TYR A 54 -8.72 -5.74 -4.76
C TYR A 54 -8.43 -4.36 -5.38
N ILE A 55 -8.53 -4.24 -6.70
CA ILE A 55 -8.29 -2.99 -7.44
C ILE A 55 -9.24 -1.90 -6.96
N GLY A 56 -8.68 -0.79 -6.48
CA GLY A 56 -9.41 0.36 -5.93
C GLY A 56 -9.58 0.33 -4.42
N GLN A 57 -9.13 -0.72 -3.73
CA GLN A 57 -9.18 -0.87 -2.28
C GLN A 57 -7.78 -0.96 -1.63
N GLU A 58 -6.71 -0.67 -2.37
CA GLU A 58 -5.32 -0.91 -1.94
C GLU A 58 -4.95 -0.16 -0.65
N ALA A 59 -5.49 1.03 -0.47
CA ALA A 59 -5.28 1.84 0.73
C ALA A 59 -5.81 1.16 2.00
N VAL A 60 -6.88 0.37 1.90
CA VAL A 60 -7.49 -0.32 3.06
C VAL A 60 -6.54 -1.39 3.59
N ALA A 61 -6.04 -2.26 2.71
CA ALA A 61 -5.09 -3.30 3.10
C ALA A 61 -3.77 -2.70 3.59
N THR A 62 -3.25 -1.71 2.87
CA THR A 62 -1.96 -1.09 3.20
C THR A 62 -2.01 -0.36 4.55
N GLY A 63 -3.05 0.45 4.78
CA GLY A 63 -3.20 1.20 6.03
C GLY A 63 -3.56 0.33 7.24
N PHE A 64 -4.25 -0.80 7.04
CA PHE A 64 -4.57 -1.72 8.13
C PHE A 64 -3.39 -2.59 8.56
N ILE A 65 -2.48 -2.94 7.64
CA ILE A 65 -1.31 -3.77 7.97
C ILE A 65 -0.18 -2.92 8.58
N ASP A 66 -0.08 -1.64 8.20
CA ASP A 66 0.93 -0.68 8.69
C ASP A 66 0.50 0.08 9.97
N SER A 67 -0.64 -0.30 10.59
CA SER A 67 -1.20 0.37 11.78
C SER A 67 -0.53 0.00 13.09
#